data_AF-A0A936J013-F1
#
_entry.id   AF-A0A936J013-F1
#
_cell.length_a   1.000
_cell.length_b   1.000
_cell.length_c   1.000
_cell.angle_alpha   90.00
_cell.angle_beta   90.00
_cell.angle_gamma   90.00
#
_symmetry.space_group_name_H-M   'P 1'
#
loop_
_entity.id
_entity.type
_entity.pdbx_description
1 polymer ?
#
loop_
_entity_poly.entity_id
_entity_poly.type
_entity_poly.pdbx_seq_one_letter_code
_entity_poly.pdbx_strand_id
1 'polypeptide(L)'
;MESIARKTLFLAVLNFTVCVFMSNDLFAQSSSAENPFPSRNSGRIELPNNMQEMLQKQRSAKLKREHEEMLKRGETALSIASELDEAYAKNESLTPAERKKLEDLEELVEKIRKDLGGDSDGVTDSRLVDDAEEKPASTKDAISFLKNSTVKLFDELKKTSRFTISAIAIQSSNTVIRLARFLRLHK
;
A
#
# COMPACT_ATOMS: atom_id res chain seq x y z
N MET A 1 23.40 -53.03 -7.23
CA MET A 1 22.81 -51.79 -6.66
C MET A 1 22.13 -50.89 -7.70
N GLU A 2 22.03 -51.25 -8.99
CA GLU A 2 21.40 -50.38 -10.01
C GLU A 2 19.89 -50.58 -10.24
N SER A 3 19.29 -51.64 -9.71
CA SER A 3 17.88 -51.96 -10.00
C SER A 3 16.85 -51.24 -9.11
N ILE A 4 17.26 -50.66 -7.99
CA ILE A 4 16.34 -50.02 -7.02
C ILE A 4 16.09 -48.55 -7.37
N ALA A 5 17.13 -47.85 -7.83
CA ALA A 5 17.05 -46.43 -8.21
C ALA A 5 16.15 -46.16 -9.43
N ARG A 6 16.03 -47.13 -10.35
CA ARG A 6 15.16 -46.99 -11.53
C ARG A 6 13.67 -47.15 -11.19
N LYS A 7 13.34 -47.92 -10.15
CA LYS A 7 11.95 -48.14 -9.71
C LYS A 7 11.40 -46.96 -8.90
N THR A 8 12.25 -46.30 -8.11
CA THR A 8 11.86 -45.08 -7.35
C THR A 8 11.70 -43.86 -8.25
N LEU A 9 12.51 -43.74 -9.31
CA LEU A 9 12.39 -42.64 -10.28
C LEU A 9 11.12 -42.75 -11.14
N PHE A 10 10.72 -43.97 -11.54
CA PHE A 10 9.52 -44.20 -12.34
C PHE A 10 8.22 -43.96 -11.56
N LEU A 11 8.22 -44.23 -10.24
CA LEU A 11 7.06 -43.99 -9.37
C LEU A 11 6.81 -42.51 -9.06
N ALA A 12 7.87 -41.68 -9.10
CA ALA A 12 7.77 -40.25 -8.85
C ALA A 12 7.21 -39.48 -10.07
N VAL A 13 7.56 -39.88 -11.29
CA VAL A 13 7.06 -39.25 -12.53
C VAL A 13 5.58 -39.61 -12.79
N LEU A 14 5.14 -40.81 -12.38
CA LEU A 14 3.74 -41.22 -12.51
C LEU A 14 2.80 -40.45 -11.55
N ASN A 15 3.27 -40.06 -10.37
CA ASN A 15 2.49 -39.26 -9.41
C ASN A 15 2.40 -37.77 -9.78
N PHE A 16 3.35 -37.22 -10.53
CA PHE A 16 3.31 -35.81 -10.95
C PHE A 16 2.33 -35.56 -12.11
N THR A 17 1.99 -36.59 -12.88
CA THR A 17 1.13 -36.46 -14.07
C THR A 17 -0.37 -36.64 -13.79
N VAL A 18 -0.74 -37.15 -12.60
CA VAL A 18 -2.15 -37.36 -12.21
C VAL A 18 -2.79 -36.13 -11.55
N CYS A 19 -2.00 -35.20 -10.99
CA CYS A 19 -2.53 -34.02 -10.31
C CYS A 19 -2.87 -32.82 -11.21
N VAL A 20 -2.72 -32.93 -12.54
CA VAL A 20 -2.97 -31.81 -13.47
C VAL A 20 -4.36 -31.88 -14.14
N PHE A 21 -5.19 -32.89 -13.86
CA PHE A 21 -6.45 -33.11 -14.62
C PHE A 21 -7.79 -33.11 -13.85
N MET A 22 -7.83 -32.79 -12.55
CA MET A 22 -9.09 -32.60 -11.80
C MET A 22 -8.83 -31.53 -10.73
N SER A 23 -9.41 -30.32 -10.73
CA SER A 23 -10.84 -30.01 -10.82
C SER A 23 -11.05 -28.58 -11.35
N ASN A 24 -11.68 -28.44 -12.51
CA ASN A 24 -12.44 -27.24 -12.85
C ASN A 24 -13.89 -27.51 -12.44
N ASP A 25 -14.23 -27.25 -11.18
CA ASP A 25 -15.63 -27.22 -10.78
C ASP A 25 -16.25 -25.91 -11.23
N LEU A 26 -16.86 -25.98 -12.42
CA LEU A 26 -17.98 -25.13 -12.83
C LEU A 26 -19.06 -25.19 -11.74
N PHE A 27 -19.17 -24.14 -10.91
CA PHE A 27 -20.44 -23.82 -10.27
C PHE A 27 -21.11 -22.67 -11.05
N ALA A 28 -21.74 -23.05 -12.15
CA ALA A 28 -22.86 -22.31 -12.71
C ALA A 28 -24.11 -22.66 -11.89
N GLN A 29 -24.35 -21.96 -10.78
CA GLN A 29 -25.68 -21.89 -10.17
C GLN A 29 -26.39 -20.65 -10.69
N SER A 30 -27.07 -20.81 -11.83
CA SER A 30 -28.15 -19.93 -12.23
C SER A 30 -29.38 -20.27 -11.38
N SER A 31 -29.46 -19.72 -10.17
CA SER A 31 -30.75 -19.54 -9.50
C SER A 31 -31.47 -18.39 -10.21
N SER A 32 -32.25 -18.72 -11.23
CA SER A 32 -33.29 -17.84 -11.77
C SER A 32 -34.32 -17.60 -10.69
N ALA A 33 -34.01 -16.68 -9.77
CA ALA A 33 -35.02 -15.96 -9.04
C ALA A 33 -35.71 -15.04 -10.04
N GLU A 34 -36.96 -15.37 -10.33
CA GLU A 34 -37.89 -14.63 -11.14
C GLU A 34 -38.06 -13.22 -10.54
N ASN A 35 -37.21 -12.28 -10.98
CA ASN A 35 -37.33 -10.87 -10.62
C ASN A 35 -38.60 -10.32 -11.31
N PRO A 36 -39.60 -9.81 -10.56
CA PRO A 36 -40.83 -9.24 -11.15
C PRO A 36 -40.61 -7.85 -11.76
N PHE A 37 -39.37 -7.36 -11.77
CA PHE A 37 -39.02 -6.10 -12.41
C PHE A 37 -38.59 -6.38 -13.85
N PRO A 38 -39.26 -5.82 -14.87
CA PRO A 38 -38.77 -5.91 -16.23
C PRO A 38 -37.36 -5.34 -16.21
N SER A 39 -36.39 -6.17 -16.64
CA SER A 39 -35.03 -5.76 -16.91
C SER A 39 -35.15 -4.60 -17.90
N ARG A 40 -35.05 -3.39 -17.34
CA ARG A 40 -35.07 -2.15 -18.08
C ARG A 40 -33.80 -2.22 -18.88
N ASN A 41 -33.94 -2.64 -20.13
CA ASN A 41 -33.00 -2.43 -21.21
C ASN A 41 -32.23 -1.15 -20.87
N SER A 42 -30.97 -1.30 -20.45
CA SER A 42 -30.18 -0.18 -19.93
C SER A 42 -29.78 0.68 -21.11
N GLY A 43 -30.77 1.32 -21.74
CA GLY A 43 -30.57 2.52 -22.51
C GLY A 43 -29.85 3.44 -21.56
N ARG A 44 -28.55 3.63 -21.82
CA ARG A 44 -27.76 4.68 -21.20
C ARG A 44 -28.63 5.91 -21.34
N ILE A 45 -29.23 6.37 -20.24
CA ILE A 45 -29.85 7.68 -20.22
C ILE A 45 -28.65 8.59 -20.41
N GLU A 46 -28.39 8.99 -21.66
CA GLU A 46 -27.36 9.95 -21.98
C GLU A 46 -27.77 11.21 -21.22
N LEU A 47 -27.10 11.46 -20.10
CA LEU A 47 -27.32 12.69 -19.36
C LEU A 47 -27.15 13.84 -20.35
N PRO A 48 -28.05 14.84 -20.38
CA PRO A 48 -27.86 16.07 -21.12
C PRO A 48 -26.41 16.58 -21.00
N ASN A 49 -25.82 17.00 -22.12
CA ASN A 49 -24.40 17.40 -22.20
C ASN A 49 -23.98 18.37 -21.08
N ASN A 50 -24.86 19.31 -20.71
CA ASN A 50 -24.64 20.26 -19.62
C ASN A 50 -24.42 19.58 -18.25
N MET A 51 -25.11 18.48 -17.96
CA MET A 51 -24.93 17.72 -16.72
C MET A 51 -23.66 16.88 -16.75
N GLN A 52 -23.28 16.33 -17.91
CA GLN A 52 -22.02 15.61 -18.06
C GLN A 52 -20.82 16.54 -17.83
N GLU A 53 -20.84 17.73 -18.43
CA GLU A 53 -19.80 18.75 -18.22
C GLU A 53 -19.71 19.19 -16.76
N MET A 54 -20.85 19.39 -16.09
CA MET A 54 -20.88 19.73 -14.67
C MET A 54 -20.24 18.63 -13.81
N LEU A 55 -20.57 17.36 -14.06
CA LEU A 55 -19.98 16.22 -13.34
C LEU A 55 -18.48 16.11 -13.59
N GLN A 56 -18.02 16.32 -14.82
CA GLN A 56 -16.60 16.31 -15.15
C GLN A 56 -15.84 17.46 -14.45
N LYS A 57 -16.43 18.67 -14.41
CA LYS A 57 -15.88 19.81 -13.67
C LYS A 57 -15.77 19.50 -12.17
N GLN A 58 -16.81 18.92 -11.58
CA GLN A 58 -16.80 18.53 -10.16
C GLN A 58 -15.75 17.47 -9.85
N ARG A 59 -15.64 16.42 -10.67
CA ARG A 59 -14.60 15.38 -10.54
C ARG A 59 -13.20 15.97 -10.63
N SER A 60 -12.97 16.83 -11.62
CA SER A 60 -11.67 17.48 -11.82
C SER A 60 -11.27 18.38 -10.64
N ALA A 61 -12.24 19.11 -10.07
CA ALA A 61 -12.03 19.95 -8.89
C ALA A 61 -11.75 19.10 -7.65
N LYS A 62 -12.47 17.99 -7.48
CA LYS A 62 -12.25 17.03 -6.38
C LYS A 62 -10.84 16.45 -6.42
N LEU A 63 -10.43 15.90 -7.57
CA LEU A 63 -9.08 15.32 -7.74
C LEU A 63 -7.97 16.34 -7.51
N LYS A 64 -8.18 17.60 -7.88
CA LYS A 64 -7.23 18.68 -7.59
C LYS A 64 -7.09 18.91 -6.07
N ARG A 65 -8.20 19.00 -5.34
CA ARG A 65 -8.20 19.19 -3.88
C ARG A 65 -7.56 18.00 -3.16
N GLU A 66 -7.91 16.78 -3.55
CA GLU A 66 -7.34 15.56 -2.97
C GLU A 66 -5.82 15.50 -3.16
N HIS A 67 -5.35 15.85 -4.36
CA HIS A 67 -3.91 15.91 -4.63
C HIS A 67 -3.20 17.00 -3.81
N GLU A 68 -3.78 18.21 -3.70
CA GLU A 68 -3.23 19.28 -2.85
C GLU A 68 -3.20 18.87 -1.36
N GLU A 69 -4.22 18.15 -0.88
CA GLU A 69 -4.27 17.64 0.49
C GLU A 69 -3.21 16.56 0.73
N MET A 70 -3.02 15.65 -0.23
CA MET A 70 -1.94 14.65 -0.17
C MET A 70 -0.56 15.30 -0.09
N LEU A 71 -0.32 16.39 -0.83
CA LEU A 71 0.94 17.15 -0.73
C LEU A 71 1.12 17.81 0.64
N LYS A 72 0.06 18.42 1.19
CA LYS A 72 0.11 19.00 2.55
C LYS A 72 0.37 17.95 3.62
N ARG A 73 -0.23 16.76 3.47
CA ARG A 73 0.07 15.59 4.31
C ARG A 73 1.57 15.25 4.21
N GLY A 74 2.12 15.11 3.00
CA GLY A 74 3.55 14.85 2.80
C GLY A 74 4.47 15.89 3.46
N GLU A 75 4.13 17.17 3.37
CA GLU A 75 4.86 18.25 4.05
C GLU A 75 4.78 18.14 5.58
N THR A 76 3.59 17.83 6.11
CA THR A 76 3.38 17.62 7.55
C THR A 76 4.17 16.42 8.07
N ALA A 77 4.18 15.30 7.32
CA ALA A 77 5.02 14.13 7.64
C ALA A 77 6.50 14.53 7.75
N LEU A 78 7.00 15.33 6.81
CA LEU A 78 8.39 15.78 6.80
C LEU A 78 8.71 16.68 8.01
N SER A 79 7.79 17.56 8.40
CA SER A 79 7.92 18.36 9.63
C SER A 79 8.03 17.46 10.86
N ILE A 80 7.11 16.50 11.02
CA ILE A 80 7.12 15.58 12.16
C ILE A 80 8.42 14.75 12.19
N ALA A 81 8.86 14.23 11.05
CA ALA A 81 10.10 13.45 10.97
C ALA A 81 11.34 14.30 11.32
N SER A 82 11.36 15.58 10.95
CA SER A 82 12.44 16.51 11.30
C SER A 82 12.44 16.84 12.79
N GLU A 83 11.26 17.09 13.37
CA GLU A 83 11.12 17.32 14.82
C GLU A 83 11.54 16.10 15.65
N LEU A 84 11.26 14.88 15.17
CA LEU A 84 11.67 13.63 15.82
C LEU A 84 13.20 13.46 15.81
N ASP A 85 13.84 13.75 14.68
CA ASP A 85 15.30 13.72 14.53
C ASP A 85 15.98 14.74 15.46
N GLU A 86 15.45 15.96 15.52
CA GLU A 86 15.95 17.00 16.43
C GLU A 86 15.72 16.67 17.91
N ALA A 87 14.56 16.12 18.26
CA ALA A 87 14.25 15.73 19.63
C ALA A 87 15.16 14.59 20.10
N TYR A 88 15.40 13.61 19.23
CA TYR A 88 16.30 12.51 19.53
C TYR A 88 17.76 12.95 19.62
N ALA A 89 18.20 13.88 18.76
CA ALA A 89 19.55 14.45 18.85
C ALA A 89 19.81 15.18 20.18
N LYS A 90 18.76 15.70 20.85
CA LYS A 90 18.87 16.40 22.14
C LYS A 90 18.77 15.45 23.34
N ASN A 91 17.86 14.47 23.28
CA ASN A 91 17.51 13.63 24.44
C ASN A 91 18.13 12.22 24.38
N GLU A 92 18.70 11.82 23.23
CA GLU A 92 19.20 10.48 22.91
C GLU A 92 18.21 9.33 23.18
N SER A 93 16.94 9.69 23.35
CA SER A 93 15.86 8.79 23.74
C SER A 93 14.52 9.31 23.23
N LEU A 94 13.57 8.39 23.03
CA LEU A 94 12.20 8.70 22.62
C LEU A 94 11.30 8.75 23.86
N THR A 95 10.87 9.94 24.25
CA THR A 95 9.88 10.15 25.30
C THR A 95 8.47 9.76 24.81
N PRO A 96 7.47 9.67 25.70
CA PRO A 96 6.09 9.41 25.30
C PRO A 96 5.53 10.40 24.28
N ALA A 97 6.02 11.66 24.30
CA ALA A 97 5.60 12.68 23.34
C ALA A 97 6.12 12.38 21.93
N GLU A 98 7.40 11.99 21.77
CA GLU A 98 7.93 11.57 20.47
C GLU A 98 7.30 10.27 19.98
N ARG A 99 6.97 9.34 20.89
CA ARG A 99 6.26 8.09 20.51
C ARG A 99 4.86 8.37 19.97
N LYS A 100 4.16 9.38 20.50
CA LYS A 100 2.89 9.83 19.94
C LYS A 100 3.07 10.45 18.56
N LYS A 101 4.10 11.28 18.37
CA LYS A 101 4.42 11.85 17.04
C LYS A 101 4.74 10.76 16.01
N LEU A 102 5.37 9.66 16.40
CA LEU A 102 5.61 8.50 15.52
C LEU A 102 4.29 7.82 15.10
N GLU A 103 3.32 7.72 15.99
CA GLU A 103 1.98 7.22 15.67
C GLU A 103 1.22 8.17 14.73
N ASP A 104 1.26 9.48 15.01
CA ASP A 104 0.66 10.50 14.14
C ASP A 104 1.29 10.46 12.73
N LEU A 105 2.62 10.27 12.65
CA LEU A 105 3.35 10.10 11.38
C LEU A 105 2.91 8.83 10.65
N GLU A 106 2.79 7.71 11.36
CA GLU A 106 2.33 6.42 10.81
C GLU A 106 0.96 6.57 10.15
N GLU A 107 -0.02 7.11 10.88
CA GLU A 107 -1.38 7.32 10.36
C GLU A 107 -1.42 8.24 9.15
N LEU A 108 -0.61 9.30 9.19
CA LEU A 108 -0.56 10.29 8.13
C LEU A 108 0.00 9.66 6.84
N VAL A 109 1.06 8.87 6.94
CA VAL A 109 1.67 8.18 5.80
C VAL A 109 0.79 7.04 5.29
N GLU A 110 0.04 6.36 6.16
CA GLU A 110 -0.99 5.41 5.72
C GLU A 110 -2.06 6.06 4.84
N LYS A 111 -2.51 7.27 5.19
CA LYS A 111 -3.44 8.04 4.35
C LYS A 111 -2.82 8.38 3.00
N ILE A 112 -1.57 8.86 2.97
CA ILE A 112 -0.84 9.11 1.73
C ILE A 112 -0.74 7.84 0.87
N ARG A 113 -0.40 6.69 1.47
CA ARG A 113 -0.33 5.41 0.76
C ARG A 113 -1.66 5.04 0.11
N LYS A 114 -2.77 5.22 0.85
CA LYS A 114 -4.12 4.95 0.34
C LYS A 114 -4.49 5.88 -0.81
N ASP A 115 -4.16 7.17 -0.72
CA ASP A 115 -4.38 8.15 -1.79
C ASP A 115 -3.60 7.79 -3.06
N LEU A 116 -2.40 7.22 -2.90
CA LEU A 116 -1.59 6.69 -4.01
C LEU A 116 -2.11 5.36 -4.58
N GLY A 117 -3.17 4.77 -4.01
CA GLY A 117 -3.72 3.49 -4.45
C GLY A 117 -3.00 2.26 -3.88
N GLY A 118 -2.21 2.41 -2.82
CA GLY A 118 -1.64 1.28 -2.09
C GLY A 118 -2.67 0.62 -1.18
N ASP A 119 -2.74 -0.71 -1.23
CA ASP A 119 -3.69 -1.50 -0.46
C ASP A 119 -3.41 -1.45 1.06
N SER A 120 -4.46 -1.49 1.89
CA SER A 120 -4.37 -1.53 3.35
C SER A 120 -3.85 -2.86 3.87
N ASP A 121 -4.15 -3.94 3.16
CA ASP A 121 -4.05 -5.31 3.70
C ASP A 121 -2.62 -5.86 3.62
N GLY A 122 -1.76 -5.22 2.81
CA GLY A 122 -0.37 -5.65 2.58
C GLY A 122 0.66 -5.21 3.63
N VAL A 123 0.30 -4.39 4.63
CA VAL A 123 1.26 -3.92 5.66
C VAL A 123 1.06 -4.63 7.00
N THR A 124 0.05 -5.49 7.10
CA THR A 124 -0.22 -6.33 8.27
C THR A 124 0.53 -7.65 8.20
N ASP A 125 0.85 -8.14 7.01
CA ASP A 125 1.65 -9.35 6.86
C ASP A 125 3.13 -8.97 6.79
N SER A 126 3.93 -9.42 7.75
CA SER A 126 5.39 -9.26 7.79
C SER A 126 6.12 -10.01 6.66
N ARG A 127 5.41 -10.31 5.56
CA ARG A 127 5.80 -11.17 4.44
C ARG A 127 5.71 -10.49 3.08
N LEU A 128 5.22 -9.26 2.99
CA LEU A 128 5.30 -8.52 1.73
C LEU A 128 6.56 -7.68 1.68
N VAL A 129 7.48 -8.22 0.88
CA VAL A 129 8.70 -7.65 0.31
C VAL A 129 9.96 -7.89 1.15
N ASP A 130 10.55 -9.04 0.86
CA ASP A 130 11.89 -9.52 1.22
C ASP A 130 12.98 -8.78 0.40
N ASP A 131 12.82 -7.48 0.14
CA ASP A 131 13.80 -6.70 -0.63
C ASP A 131 14.58 -5.80 0.33
N ALA A 132 15.68 -6.33 0.85
CA ALA A 132 16.97 -5.66 0.98
C ALA A 132 17.02 -4.18 1.46
N GLU A 133 16.05 -3.69 2.23
CA GLU A 133 16.15 -2.39 2.90
C GLU A 133 16.83 -2.59 4.24
N GLU A 134 18.00 -1.97 4.40
CA GLU A 134 18.87 -2.02 5.58
C GLU A 134 18.03 -1.95 6.87
N LYS A 135 17.99 -3.05 7.62
CA LYS A 135 17.48 -3.01 8.99
C LYS A 135 18.37 -2.05 9.76
N PRO A 136 17.83 -0.97 10.35
CA PRO A 136 18.65 -0.04 11.09
C PRO A 136 19.32 -0.79 12.26
N ALA A 137 20.65 -0.67 12.35
CA ALA A 137 21.45 -1.33 13.39
C ALA A 137 21.27 -0.68 14.77
N SER A 138 20.81 0.57 14.82
CA SER A 138 20.55 1.32 16.03
C SER A 138 19.29 2.20 15.91
N THR A 139 18.73 2.61 17.06
CA THR A 139 17.59 3.55 17.13
C THR A 139 17.92 4.89 16.48
N LYS A 140 19.16 5.35 16.61
CA LYS A 140 19.64 6.58 15.97
C LYS A 140 19.62 6.48 14.45
N ASP A 141 20.12 5.36 13.92
CA ASP A 141 20.13 5.10 12.48
C ASP A 141 18.69 4.99 11.97
N ALA A 142 17.80 4.32 12.72
CA ALA A 142 16.39 4.20 12.37
C ALA A 142 15.69 5.56 12.25
N ILE A 143 15.98 6.52 13.14
CA ILE A 143 15.40 7.87 13.08
C ILE A 143 15.96 8.67 11.89
N SER A 144 17.26 8.55 11.62
CA SER A 144 17.86 9.18 10.44
C SER A 144 17.28 8.61 9.14
N PHE A 145 17.13 7.28 9.06
CA PHE A 145 16.48 6.60 7.94
C PHE A 145 15.01 6.98 7.80
N LEU A 146 14.28 7.17 8.91
CA LEU A 146 12.89 7.62 8.90
C LEU A 146 12.79 9.00 8.23
N LYS A 147 13.64 9.94 8.63
CA LYS A 147 13.70 11.28 8.06
C LYS A 147 14.03 11.24 6.57
N ASN A 148 15.09 10.52 6.19
CA ASN A 148 15.51 10.41 4.78
C ASN A 148 14.44 9.76 3.90
N SER A 149 13.77 8.71 4.40
CA SER A 149 12.67 8.05 3.70
C SER A 149 11.46 8.97 3.55
N THR A 150 11.20 9.82 4.54
CA THR A 150 10.12 10.82 4.49
C THR A 150 10.44 11.95 3.50
N VAL A 151 11.70 12.40 3.43
CA VAL A 151 12.16 13.35 2.38
C VAL A 151 11.95 12.75 1.00
N LYS A 152 12.41 11.52 0.78
CA LYS A 152 12.24 10.79 -0.49
C LYS A 152 10.76 10.66 -0.85
N LEU A 153 9.92 10.25 0.09
CA LEU A 153 8.47 10.18 -0.10
C LEU A 153 7.92 11.52 -0.58
N PHE A 154 8.20 12.61 0.13
CA PHE A 154 7.67 13.92 -0.21
C PHE A 154 8.14 14.43 -1.57
N ASP A 155 9.41 14.20 -1.91
CA ASP A 155 9.95 14.57 -3.22
C ASP A 155 9.32 13.75 -4.36
N GLU A 156 9.01 12.48 -4.12
CA GLU A 156 8.26 11.68 -5.08
C GLU A 156 6.80 12.13 -5.20
N LEU A 157 6.14 12.51 -4.09
CA LEU A 157 4.79 13.06 -4.13
C LEU A 157 4.70 14.32 -5.01
N LYS A 158 5.68 15.22 -4.91
CA LYS A 158 5.76 16.42 -5.77
C LYS A 158 5.88 16.12 -7.25
N LYS A 159 6.44 14.97 -7.61
CA LYS A 159 6.58 14.51 -9.01
C LYS A 159 5.31 13.81 -9.51
N THR A 160 4.39 13.43 -8.63
CA THR A 160 3.14 12.79 -9.03
C THR A 160 2.12 13.79 -9.59
N SER A 161 1.25 13.30 -10.48
CA SER A 161 0.08 14.02 -10.94
C SER A 161 -1.17 13.43 -10.30
N ARG A 162 -2.26 14.20 -10.22
CA ARG A 162 -3.59 13.77 -9.77
C ARG A 162 -4.20 12.57 -10.53
N PHE A 163 -3.52 12.09 -11.58
CA PHE A 163 -3.93 10.95 -12.41
C PHE A 163 -2.90 9.82 -12.42
N THR A 164 -1.84 9.91 -11.62
CA THR A 164 -0.71 8.98 -11.65
C THR A 164 -0.50 8.32 -10.30
N ILE A 165 -0.36 7.00 -10.31
CA ILE A 165 0.05 6.20 -9.17
C ILE A 165 1.56 6.01 -9.24
N SER A 166 2.29 6.39 -8.19
CA SER A 166 3.75 6.22 -8.12
C SER A 166 4.10 5.02 -7.25
N ALA A 167 4.65 3.97 -7.87
CA ALA A 167 5.16 2.81 -7.17
C ALA A 167 6.30 3.17 -6.20
N ILE A 168 7.15 4.13 -6.58
CA ILE A 168 8.26 4.60 -5.73
C ILE A 168 7.72 5.33 -4.49
N ALA A 169 6.66 6.14 -4.66
CA ALA A 169 6.01 6.80 -3.53
C ALA A 169 5.32 5.77 -2.60
N ILE A 170 4.65 4.75 -3.16
CA ILE A 170 4.06 3.65 -2.36
C ILE A 170 5.14 2.91 -1.57
N GLN A 171 6.25 2.55 -2.21
CA GLN A 171 7.37 1.88 -1.55
C GLN A 171 7.94 2.75 -0.43
N SER A 172 8.21 4.03 -0.70
CA SER A 172 8.74 4.96 0.29
C SER A 172 7.77 5.14 1.47
N SER A 173 6.46 5.20 1.21
CA SER A 173 5.44 5.22 2.27
C SER A 173 5.48 3.96 3.14
N ASN A 174 5.62 2.78 2.53
CA ASN A 174 5.74 1.53 3.27
C ASN A 174 6.99 1.52 4.16
N THR A 175 8.12 1.99 3.65
CA THR A 175 9.37 2.12 4.42
C THR A 175 9.18 3.02 5.64
N VAL A 176 8.57 4.20 5.47
CA VAL A 176 8.31 5.13 6.57
C VAL A 176 7.38 4.50 7.61
N ILE A 177 6.30 3.82 7.20
CA ILE A 177 5.37 3.13 8.12
C ILE A 177 6.10 2.04 8.92
N ARG A 178 6.94 1.24 8.26
CA ARG A 178 7.73 0.20 8.95
C ARG A 178 8.68 0.79 9.98
N LEU A 179 9.40 1.87 9.64
CA LEU A 179 10.35 2.53 10.54
C LEU A 179 9.62 3.19 11.72
N ALA A 180 8.48 3.85 11.48
CA ALA A 180 7.67 4.44 12.53
C ALA A 180 7.18 3.39 13.53
N ARG A 181 6.66 2.25 13.02
CA ARG A 181 6.25 1.10 13.85
C ARG A 181 7.41 0.51 14.63
N PHE A 182 8.56 0.30 13.97
CA PHE A 182 9.77 -0.22 14.61
C PHE A 182 10.20 0.67 15.79
N LEU A 183 10.32 1.98 15.58
CA LEU A 183 10.71 2.93 16.62
C LEU A 183 9.69 3.04 17.76
N ARG A 184 8.40 2.89 17.46
CA ARG A 184 7.33 2.91 18.47
C ARG A 184 7.38 1.68 19.38
N LEU A 185 7.70 0.52 18.84
CA LEU A 185 7.73 -0.75 19.57
C LEU A 185 9.08 -1.04 20.23
N HIS A 186 10.18 -0.49 19.69
CA HIS A 186 11.51 -0.66 20.26
C HIS A 186 11.66 0.19 21.53
N LYS A 187 12.14 -0.45 22.61
CA LYS A 187 12.46 0.18 23.89
C LYS A 187 13.94 0.56 23.95
#